data_AF-A0A1E4RQ46-F1
#
_entry.id   AF-A0A1E4RQ46-F1
#
_cell.length_a   1.000
_cell.length_b   1.000
_cell.length_c   1.000
_cell.angle_alpha   90.00
_cell.angle_beta   90.00
_cell.angle_gamma   90.00
#
_symmetry.space_group_name_H-M   'P 1'
#
loop_
_entity.id
_entity.type
_entity.pdbx_description
1 polymer ?
#
loop_
_entity_poly.entity_id
_entity_poly.type
_entity_poly.pdbx_seq_one_letter_code
_entity_poly.pdbx_strand_id
1 'polypeptide(L)'
;LEGTWTSRSKTVLTGPSFFDPVDELLIEPSLPGISYSFDGKGNWEQAIYQVTSNPVNHSCATAVLLWQHGTYTVHQPDDKTGETKLTLTPIGVDGRQLMSSPCNDRGVSTYMRYNQVETILNFIIELDHYYGELKLTLYEWDGTKKQPMWLQYKPPLMLPTQTLNPTHGKRKRGLN
;
A
#
# COMPACT_ATOMS: atom_id res chain seq x y z
N LEU A 1 -5.86 -14.76 1.22
CA LEU A 1 -5.36 -13.37 1.26
C LEU A 1 -4.40 -13.11 2.42
N GLU A 2 -4.57 -13.72 3.60
CA GLU A 2 -3.69 -13.49 4.74
C GLU A 2 -2.19 -13.63 4.41
N GLY A 3 -1.41 -12.61 4.78
CA GLY A 3 0.03 -12.51 4.55
C GLY A 3 0.45 -11.17 3.95
N THR A 4 1.76 -10.94 3.88
CA THR A 4 2.38 -9.82 3.16
C THR A 4 2.76 -10.25 1.76
N TRP A 5 2.18 -9.59 0.78
CA TRP A 5 2.44 -9.79 -0.64
C TRP A 5 3.27 -8.63 -1.14
N THR A 6 4.38 -8.90 -1.83
CA THR A 6 5.25 -7.86 -2.37
C THR A 6 5.62 -8.16 -3.81
N SER A 7 5.74 -7.11 -4.62
CA SER A 7 6.27 -7.21 -5.97
C SER A 7 7.69 -7.78 -5.99
N ARG A 8 8.16 -8.22 -7.17
CA ARG A 8 9.35 -9.08 -7.28
C ARG A 8 10.64 -8.50 -6.73
N SER A 9 10.79 -7.17 -6.65
CA SER A 9 11.96 -6.54 -6.03
C SER A 9 12.12 -6.92 -4.56
N LYS A 10 11.02 -7.26 -3.87
CA LYS A 10 10.96 -7.62 -2.44
C LYS A 10 11.53 -6.53 -1.50
N THR A 11 11.73 -5.32 -2.01
CA THR A 11 12.25 -4.16 -1.27
C THR A 11 11.14 -3.36 -0.62
N VAL A 12 9.99 -3.26 -1.29
CA VAL A 12 8.81 -2.57 -0.75
C VAL A 12 8.07 -3.56 0.13
N LEU A 13 8.05 -3.30 1.43
CA LEU A 13 7.36 -4.10 2.44
C LEU A 13 6.54 -3.16 3.32
N THR A 14 5.29 -3.52 3.59
CA THR A 14 4.49 -2.86 4.63
C THR A 14 5.14 -3.01 6.00
N GLY A 15 4.70 -2.20 6.96
CA GLY A 15 5.18 -2.15 8.32
C GLY A 15 6.22 -1.05 8.55
N PRO A 16 7.00 -1.15 9.64
CA PRO A 16 7.94 -0.11 10.08
C PRO A 16 9.12 0.10 9.12
N SER A 17 9.33 -0.79 8.14
CA SER A 17 10.34 -0.60 7.09
C SER A 17 9.94 0.43 6.04
N PHE A 18 8.66 0.82 5.97
CA PHE A 18 8.16 1.77 4.96
C PHE A 18 7.57 3.03 5.57
N PHE A 19 6.95 2.94 6.74
CA PHE A 19 6.41 4.11 7.43
C PHE A 19 6.74 4.09 8.93
N ASP A 20 7.29 5.19 9.42
CA ASP A 20 7.44 5.47 10.85
C ASP A 20 6.29 6.38 11.32
N PRO A 21 5.34 5.88 12.11
CA PRO A 21 4.21 6.68 12.59
C PRO A 21 4.57 7.67 13.70
N VAL A 22 5.72 7.50 14.37
CA VAL A 22 6.19 8.38 15.45
C VAL A 22 6.80 9.64 14.86
N ASP A 23 7.71 9.48 13.90
CA ASP A 23 8.37 10.59 13.21
C ASP A 23 7.57 11.08 11.99
N GLU A 24 6.45 10.43 11.68
CA GLU A 24 5.65 10.63 10.47
C GLU A 24 6.51 10.59 9.20
N LEU A 25 7.40 9.60 9.09
CA LEU A 25 8.39 9.49 8.02
C LEU A 25 8.06 8.34 7.07
N LEU A 26 7.99 8.63 5.77
CA LEU A 26 8.02 7.60 4.72
C LEU A 26 9.47 7.24 4.41
N ILE A 27 9.80 5.96 4.49
CA ILE A 27 11.15 5.43 4.29
C ILE A 27 11.24 4.90 2.86
N GLU A 28 12.14 5.46 2.05
CA GLU A 28 12.32 5.07 0.66
C GLU A 28 13.00 3.69 0.54
N PRO A 29 12.35 2.70 -0.10
CA PRO A 29 12.98 1.42 -0.40
C PRO A 29 14.04 1.54 -1.49
N SER A 30 14.99 0.61 -1.54
CA SER A 30 16.09 0.65 -2.53
C SER A 30 15.65 0.43 -3.98
N LEU A 31 14.48 -0.17 -4.20
CA LEU A 31 13.90 -0.38 -5.53
C LEU A 31 12.38 -0.12 -5.48
N PRO A 32 11.78 0.39 -6.59
CA PRO A 32 10.34 0.52 -6.73
C PRO A 32 9.59 -0.80 -6.61
N GLY A 33 8.31 -0.71 -6.29
CA GLY A 33 7.43 -1.85 -6.12
C GLY A 33 6.17 -1.51 -5.33
N ILE A 34 5.36 -2.53 -5.13
CA ILE A 34 4.15 -2.45 -4.31
C ILE A 34 4.10 -3.60 -3.32
N SER A 35 3.43 -3.37 -2.20
CA SER A 35 3.13 -4.39 -1.21
C SER A 35 1.78 -4.17 -0.55
N TYR A 36 1.07 -5.26 -0.32
CA TYR A 36 -0.19 -5.30 0.40
C TYR A 36 -0.13 -6.39 1.47
N SER A 37 -0.58 -6.06 2.67
CA SER A 37 -0.67 -7.00 3.78
C SER A 37 -2.10 -7.15 4.25
N PHE A 38 -2.49 -8.38 4.57
CA PHE A 38 -3.81 -8.72 5.10
C PHE A 38 -3.64 -9.63 6.32
N ASP A 39 -4.31 -9.31 7.42
CA ASP A 39 -4.19 -10.06 8.68
C ASP A 39 -5.21 -11.19 8.85
N GLY A 40 -6.09 -11.39 7.87
CA GLY A 40 -7.16 -12.39 7.94
C GLY A 40 -8.30 -12.03 8.89
N LYS A 41 -8.20 -10.90 9.61
CA LYS A 41 -9.18 -10.40 10.60
C LYS A 41 -9.89 -9.13 10.10
N GLY A 42 -9.72 -8.79 8.83
CA GLY A 42 -10.35 -7.63 8.22
C GLY A 42 -9.49 -6.36 8.25
N ASN A 43 -8.20 -6.43 8.62
CA ASN A 43 -7.28 -5.29 8.53
C ASN A 43 -6.29 -5.44 7.38
N TRP A 44 -5.95 -4.32 6.76
CA TRP A 44 -5.01 -4.27 5.64
C TRP A 44 -4.08 -3.07 5.75
N GLU A 45 -2.95 -3.18 5.05
CA GLU A 45 -1.98 -2.10 4.87
C GLU A 45 -1.39 -2.18 3.47
N GLN A 46 -1.08 -1.03 2.86
CA GLN A 46 -0.32 -0.95 1.61
C GLN A 46 0.90 -0.06 1.73
N ALA A 47 1.90 -0.41 0.93
CA ALA A 47 3.09 0.37 0.66
C ALA A 47 3.33 0.39 -0.85
N ILE A 48 3.47 1.58 -1.43
CA ILE A 48 3.70 1.78 -2.87
C ILE A 48 4.90 2.71 -3.02
N TYR A 49 5.94 2.25 -3.71
CA TYR A 49 6.98 3.10 -4.24
C TYR A 49 6.97 2.99 -5.76
N GLN A 50 6.55 4.05 -6.43
CA GLN A 50 6.43 4.09 -7.89
C GLN A 50 7.24 5.24 -8.47
N VAL A 51 7.95 4.95 -9.56
CA VAL A 51 8.72 5.93 -10.33
C VAL A 51 8.15 5.98 -11.74
N THR A 52 7.91 7.19 -12.24
CA THR A 52 7.46 7.43 -13.62
C THR A 52 8.56 8.16 -14.37
N SER A 53 9.12 7.51 -15.39
CA SER A 53 10.16 8.10 -16.24
C SER A 53 9.60 9.20 -17.15
N ASN A 54 10.41 10.21 -17.42
CA ASN A 54 10.14 11.19 -18.48
C ASN A 54 11.12 10.95 -19.64
N PRO A 55 10.68 10.36 -20.76
CA PRO A 55 11.58 10.00 -21.87
C PRO A 55 12.10 11.21 -22.66
N VAL A 56 11.49 12.39 -22.49
CA VAL A 56 11.94 13.62 -23.14
C VAL A 56 13.01 14.32 -22.30
N ASN A 57 12.83 14.33 -20.98
CA ASN A 57 13.79 14.91 -20.05
C ASN A 57 14.02 13.99 -18.85
N HIS A 58 15.14 13.26 -18.89
CA HIS A 58 15.49 12.29 -17.86
C HIS A 58 15.71 12.89 -16.46
N SER A 59 15.99 14.20 -16.36
CA SER A 59 16.09 14.90 -15.07
C SER A 59 14.73 15.20 -14.43
N CYS A 60 13.63 14.92 -15.12
CA CYS A 60 12.25 15.17 -14.67
C CYS A 60 11.48 13.90 -14.29
N ALA A 61 12.16 12.80 -13.94
CA ALA A 61 11.47 11.62 -13.43
C ALA A 61 10.69 11.97 -12.14
N THR A 62 9.47 11.46 -12.01
CA THR A 62 8.64 11.66 -10.82
C THR A 62 8.60 10.40 -9.97
N ALA A 63 8.41 10.57 -8.67
CA ALA A 63 8.33 9.45 -7.73
C ALA A 63 7.23 9.68 -6.70
N VAL A 64 6.54 8.60 -6.33
CA VAL A 64 5.52 8.58 -5.28
C VAL A 64 5.88 7.49 -4.29
N LEU A 65 5.97 7.85 -3.01
CA LEU A 65 5.84 6.91 -1.90
C LEU A 65 4.45 7.11 -1.30
N LEU A 66 3.73 6.02 -1.08
CA LEU A 66 2.38 6.06 -0.56
C LEU A 66 2.16 4.93 0.42
N TRP A 67 1.68 5.30 1.61
CA TRP A 67 1.31 4.39 2.68
C TRP A 67 -0.13 4.67 3.12
N GLN A 68 -0.93 3.62 3.29
CA GLN A 68 -2.21 3.71 3.98
C GLN A 68 -2.59 2.34 4.55
N HIS A 69 -3.44 2.36 5.57
CA HIS A 69 -3.92 1.16 6.25
C HIS A 69 -5.36 1.35 6.72
N GLY A 70 -6.03 0.26 7.06
CA GLY A 70 -7.37 0.28 7.63
C GLY A 70 -8.05 -1.08 7.55
N THR A 71 -9.32 -1.10 7.17
CA THR A 71 -10.14 -2.31 7.11
C THR A 71 -10.45 -2.75 5.68
N TYR A 72 -10.51 -4.05 5.43
CA TYR A 72 -10.91 -4.60 4.14
C TYR A 72 -12.15 -5.47 4.25
N THR A 73 -12.96 -5.46 3.19
CA THR A 73 -14.15 -6.32 3.05
C THR A 73 -14.04 -7.14 1.78
N VAL A 74 -14.11 -8.46 1.92
CA VAL A 74 -14.26 -9.39 0.79
C VAL A 74 -15.76 -9.57 0.56
N HIS A 75 -16.21 -9.24 -0.64
CA HIS A 75 -17.62 -9.37 -1.02
C HIS A 75 -17.92 -10.79 -1.50
N GLN A 76 -19.20 -11.13 -1.58
CA GLN A 76 -19.61 -12.38 -2.23
C GLN A 76 -19.21 -12.33 -3.72
N PRO A 77 -18.87 -13.48 -4.33
CA PRO A 77 -18.64 -13.55 -5.76
C PRO A 77 -19.86 -13.04 -6.53
N ASP A 78 -19.63 -12.28 -7.60
CA ASP A 78 -20.70 -11.86 -8.50
C ASP A 78 -21.29 -13.08 -9.21
N ASP A 79 -22.62 -13.25 -9.18
CA ASP A 79 -23.29 -14.44 -9.74
C ASP A 79 -23.11 -14.57 -11.28
N LYS A 80 -22.79 -13.49 -11.98
CA LYS A 80 -22.62 -13.48 -13.45
C LYS A 80 -21.17 -13.63 -13.86
N THR A 81 -20.26 -12.92 -13.19
CA THR A 81 -18.83 -12.91 -13.56
C THR A 81 -17.98 -13.89 -12.75
N GLY A 82 -18.46 -14.30 -11.58
CA GLY A 82 -17.71 -15.10 -10.60
C GLY A 82 -16.60 -14.32 -9.89
N GLU A 83 -16.49 -13.01 -10.12
CA GLU A 83 -15.43 -12.17 -9.56
C GLU A 83 -15.68 -11.89 -8.08
N THR A 84 -14.62 -11.98 -7.27
CA THR A 84 -14.71 -11.66 -5.84
C THR A 84 -14.14 -10.27 -5.59
N LYS A 85 -15.04 -9.29 -5.46
CA LYS A 85 -14.66 -7.90 -5.18
C LYS A 85 -14.05 -7.76 -3.78
N LEU A 86 -13.07 -6.87 -3.66
CA LEU A 86 -12.44 -6.47 -2.40
C LEU A 86 -12.51 -4.94 -2.26
N THR A 87 -12.96 -4.45 -1.10
CA THR A 87 -12.97 -3.01 -0.78
C THR A 87 -11.98 -2.74 0.35
N LEU A 88 -11.08 -1.79 0.13
CA LEU A 88 -10.07 -1.35 1.08
C LEU A 88 -10.43 0.03 1.60
N THR A 89 -10.82 0.12 2.87
CA THR A 89 -11.25 1.36 3.52
C THR A 89 -10.14 1.82 4.48
N PRO A 90 -9.48 2.96 4.21
CA PRO A 90 -8.41 3.44 5.07
C PRO A 90 -8.92 4.09 6.36
N ILE A 91 -8.06 4.14 7.38
CA ILE A 91 -8.22 5.08 8.49
C ILE A 91 -7.86 6.47 7.97
N GLY A 92 -8.88 7.27 7.69
CA GLY A 92 -8.75 8.48 6.84
C GLY A 92 -7.79 9.58 7.32
N VAL A 93 -7.27 9.51 8.55
CA VAL A 93 -6.31 10.48 9.10
C VAL A 93 -4.85 10.00 9.05
N ASP A 94 -4.63 8.72 8.78
CA ASP A 94 -3.31 8.09 8.93
C ASP A 94 -2.53 8.00 7.62
N GLY A 95 -3.18 7.84 6.47
CA GLY A 95 -2.45 7.66 5.22
C GLY A 95 -1.50 8.83 4.90
N ARG A 96 -0.37 8.52 4.27
CA ARG A 96 0.71 9.46 3.94
C ARG A 96 1.17 9.25 2.50
N GLN A 97 1.52 10.35 1.85
CA GLN A 97 2.08 10.36 0.52
C GLN A 97 3.25 11.36 0.45
N LEU A 98 4.35 10.93 -0.15
CA LEU A 98 5.46 11.79 -0.55
C LEU A 98 5.53 11.80 -2.08
N MET A 99 5.42 12.98 -2.68
CA MET A 99 5.49 13.18 -4.13
C MET A 99 6.74 14.00 -4.47
N SER A 100 7.58 13.45 -5.34
CA SER A 100 8.73 14.15 -5.94
C SER A 100 8.48 14.40 -7.43
N SER A 101 8.65 15.63 -7.85
CA SER A 101 8.45 16.10 -9.22
C SER A 101 9.46 17.20 -9.56
N PRO A 102 10.75 16.85 -9.79
CA PRO A 102 11.88 17.79 -9.84
C PRO A 102 11.67 19.02 -10.72
N CYS A 103 10.95 18.85 -11.83
CA CYS A 103 10.70 19.91 -12.80
C CYS A 103 9.49 20.81 -12.49
N ASN A 104 8.69 20.45 -11.48
CA ASN A 104 7.53 21.22 -11.02
C ASN A 104 7.65 21.66 -9.55
N ASP A 105 8.47 20.97 -8.76
CA ASP A 105 8.60 21.17 -7.31
C ASP A 105 9.89 21.89 -6.89
N ARG A 106 10.72 22.28 -7.88
CA ARG A 106 12.02 22.95 -7.68
C ARG A 106 12.99 22.14 -6.81
N GLY A 107 12.88 20.81 -6.82
CA GLY A 107 13.74 19.89 -6.08
C GLY A 107 13.33 19.67 -4.61
N VAL A 108 12.13 20.11 -4.21
CA VAL A 108 11.61 19.89 -2.84
C VAL A 108 10.34 19.05 -2.93
N SER A 109 10.42 17.80 -2.49
CA SER A 109 9.28 16.89 -2.50
C SER A 109 8.17 17.34 -1.56
N THR A 110 6.93 17.05 -1.94
CA THR A 110 5.73 17.41 -1.16
C THR A 110 5.26 16.21 -0.35
N TYR A 111 5.24 16.36 0.98
CA TYR A 111 4.67 15.40 1.91
C TYR A 111 3.25 15.81 2.30
N MET A 112 2.29 14.89 2.21
CA MET A 112 0.88 15.17 2.47
C MET A 112 0.17 13.96 3.08
N ARG A 113 -1.00 14.22 3.69
CA ARG A 113 -1.92 13.15 4.08
C ARG A 113 -2.61 12.57 2.85
N TYR A 114 -2.92 11.28 2.94
CA TYR A 114 -3.57 10.53 1.90
C TYR A 114 -4.74 9.72 2.45
N ASN A 115 -5.84 9.68 1.71
CA ASN A 115 -7.03 8.93 2.08
C ASN A 115 -7.78 8.57 0.80
N GLN A 116 -7.65 7.33 0.35
CA GLN A 116 -8.37 6.84 -0.81
C GLN A 116 -8.89 5.43 -0.55
N VAL A 117 -10.21 5.29 -0.63
CA VAL A 117 -10.84 3.97 -0.68
C VAL A 117 -10.46 3.30 -1.99
N GLU A 118 -9.95 2.07 -1.92
CA GLU A 118 -9.63 1.28 -3.10
C GLU A 118 -10.70 0.22 -3.33
N THR A 119 -11.15 0.09 -4.58
CA THR A 119 -11.97 -1.04 -5.03
C THR A 119 -11.15 -1.91 -5.95
N ILE A 120 -10.96 -3.15 -5.53
CA ILE A 120 -10.33 -4.22 -6.31
C ILE A 120 -11.46 -5.06 -6.88
N LEU A 121 -11.59 -5.08 -8.21
CA LEU A 121 -12.65 -5.80 -8.91
C LEU A 121 -12.58 -7.31 -8.65
N ASN A 122 -11.35 -7.85 -8.66
CA ASN A 122 -11.09 -9.25 -8.43
C ASN A 122 -9.68 -9.47 -7.89
N PHE A 123 -9.44 -10.62 -7.26
CA PHE A 123 -8.10 -11.05 -6.86
C PHE A 123 -7.91 -12.54 -7.15
N ILE A 124 -6.72 -12.89 -7.61
CA ILE A 124 -6.35 -14.27 -7.93
C ILE A 124 -5.10 -14.64 -7.12
N ILE A 125 -5.17 -15.75 -6.41
CA ILE A 125 -4.01 -16.35 -5.73
C ILE A 125 -3.73 -17.69 -6.39
N GLU A 126 -2.52 -17.84 -6.93
CA GLU A 126 -2.11 -19.05 -7.63
C GLU A 126 -0.64 -19.39 -7.32
N LEU A 127 -0.26 -20.66 -7.48
CA LEU A 127 1.14 -21.05 -7.39
C LEU A 127 1.85 -20.64 -8.67
N ASP A 128 2.88 -19.79 -8.55
CA ASP A 128 3.78 -19.51 -9.65
C ASP A 128 4.76 -20.68 -9.80
N HIS A 129 4.51 -21.56 -10.77
CA HIS A 129 5.32 -22.75 -10.99
C HIS A 129 6.77 -22.47 -11.39
N TYR A 130 7.07 -21.27 -11.91
CA TYR A 130 8.44 -20.90 -12.27
C TYR A 130 9.26 -20.55 -11.02
N TYR A 131 8.65 -19.85 -10.06
CA TYR A 131 9.33 -19.43 -8.83
C TYR A 131 9.04 -20.31 -7.60
N GLY A 132 8.05 -21.19 -7.66
CA GLY A 132 7.61 -22.01 -6.52
C GLY A 132 6.96 -21.20 -5.38
N GLU A 133 6.50 -19.98 -5.65
CA GLU A 133 5.95 -19.05 -4.67
C GLU A 133 4.46 -18.77 -4.97
N LEU A 134 3.65 -18.55 -3.93
CA LEU A 134 2.27 -18.07 -4.14
C LEU A 134 2.30 -16.65 -4.68
N LYS A 135 1.55 -16.41 -5.76
CA LYS A 135 1.41 -15.13 -6.44
C LYS A 135 -0.01 -14.60 -6.27
N LEU A 136 -0.11 -13.36 -5.82
CA LEU A 136 -1.33 -12.57 -5.77
C LEU A 136 -1.35 -11.60 -6.97
N THR A 137 -2.42 -11.67 -7.74
CA THR A 137 -2.75 -10.68 -8.77
C THR A 137 -4.02 -9.96 -8.36
N LEU A 138 -3.94 -8.64 -8.22
CA LEU A 138 -5.10 -7.78 -7.97
C LEU A 138 -5.55 -7.12 -9.28
N TYR A 139 -6.85 -6.97 -9.44
CA TYR A 139 -7.46 -6.28 -10.56
C TYR A 139 -8.07 -4.98 -10.04
N GLU A 140 -7.69 -3.86 -10.63
CA GLU A 140 -8.24 -2.56 -10.32
C GLU A 140 -9.74 -2.49 -10.68
N TRP A 141 -10.40 -1.41 -10.28
CA TRP A 141 -11.84 -1.21 -10.50
C TRP A 141 -12.25 -1.28 -11.99
N ASP A 142 -11.32 -1.02 -12.91
CA ASP A 142 -11.50 -1.07 -14.37
C ASP A 142 -11.09 -2.42 -14.99
N GLY A 143 -10.67 -3.38 -14.16
CA GLY A 143 -10.17 -4.69 -14.61
C GLY A 143 -8.69 -4.70 -15.01
N THR A 144 -7.98 -3.56 -14.97
CA THR A 144 -6.54 -3.52 -15.20
C THR A 144 -5.81 -4.29 -14.11
N LYS A 145 -4.83 -5.11 -14.49
CA LYS A 145 -4.03 -5.86 -13.52
C LYS A 145 -3.04 -4.93 -12.83
N LYS A 146 -3.00 -4.97 -11.50
CA LYS A 146 -1.86 -4.46 -10.74
C LYS A 146 -0.61 -5.30 -10.99
N GLN A 147 0.54 -4.73 -10.64
CA GLN A 147 1.79 -5.47 -10.61
C GLN A 147 1.62 -6.75 -9.77
N PRO A 148 2.04 -7.93 -10.26
CA PRO A 148 1.93 -9.16 -9.50
C PRO A 148 2.79 -9.09 -8.24
N MET A 149 2.32 -9.74 -7.18
CA MET A 149 2.99 -9.78 -5.89
C MET A 149 3.14 -11.24 -5.44
N TRP A 150 4.18 -11.55 -4.69
CA TRP A 150 4.45 -12.88 -4.14
C TRP A 150 4.39 -12.84 -2.62
N LEU A 151 3.92 -13.94 -2.02
CA LEU A 151 3.82 -14.06 -0.57
C LEU A 151 5.22 -14.08 0.05
N GLN A 152 5.51 -13.11 0.90
CA GLN A 152 6.81 -12.96 1.55
C GLN A 152 6.75 -13.23 3.06
N TYR A 153 5.65 -12.88 3.73
CA TYR A 153 5.49 -13.11 5.17
C TYR A 153 4.10 -13.65 5.50
N LYS A 154 4.06 -14.60 6.43
CA LYS A 154 2.85 -15.11 7.09
C LYS A 154 3.22 -15.55 8.52
N PRO A 155 2.81 -14.83 9.58
CA PRO A 155 1.84 -13.72 9.63
C PRO A 155 2.32 -12.45 8.88
N PRO A 156 1.42 -11.52 8.52
CA PRO A 156 1.80 -10.33 7.76
C PRO A 156 2.62 -9.34 8.60
N LEU A 157 3.48 -8.58 7.93
CA LEU A 157 4.16 -7.40 8.44
C LEU A 157 3.29 -6.15 8.25
N MET A 158 2.77 -5.59 9.34
CA MET A 158 1.91 -4.40 9.33
C MET A 158 2.19 -3.55 10.57
N LEU A 159 1.91 -2.27 10.49
CA LEU A 159 1.79 -1.40 11.67
C LEU A 159 0.51 -1.75 12.46
N PRO A 160 0.35 -1.22 13.70
CA PRO A 160 -0.87 -1.44 14.47
C PRO A 160 -2.12 -0.99 13.73
N THR A 161 -3.18 -1.79 13.78
CA THR A 161 -4.43 -1.61 13.00
C THR A 161 -5.41 -0.58 13.58
N GLN A 162 -4.94 0.22 14.53
CA GLN A 162 -5.68 1.31 15.16
C GLN A 162 -5.25 2.66 14.58
N THR A 163 -6.00 3.73 14.85
CA THR A 163 -5.55 5.07 14.46
C THR A 163 -4.18 5.40 15.06
N LEU A 164 -3.23 5.76 14.19
CA LEU A 164 -1.84 6.06 14.55
C LEU A 164 -1.62 7.57 14.79
N ASN A 165 -2.20 8.44 13.97
CA ASN A 165 -1.97 9.88 13.99
C ASN A 165 -3.31 10.67 14.09
N PRO A 166 -4.00 10.62 15.25
CA PRO A 166 -5.31 11.25 15.42
C PRO A 166 -5.25 12.78 15.32
N THR A 167 -6.26 13.38 14.68
CA THR A 167 -6.34 14.84 14.43
C THR A 167 -7.11 15.62 15.48
N HIS A 168 -7.97 14.92 16.25
CA HIS A 168 -8.75 15.51 17.34
C HIS A 168 -8.43 14.80 18.65
N GLY A 169 -7.92 15.56 19.61
CA GLY A 169 -7.66 15.09 20.97
C GLY A 169 -6.17 15.11 21.33
N LYS A 170 -5.66 16.29 21.72
CA LYS A 170 -4.58 16.31 22.71
C LYS A 170 -5.10 15.56 23.94
N ARG A 171 -4.74 14.30 24.10
CA ARG A 171 -4.89 13.61 25.38
C ARG A 171 -4.04 14.40 26.36
N LYS A 172 -4.67 15.22 27.21
CA LYS A 172 -4.00 15.84 28.35
C LYS A 172 -3.31 14.70 29.08
N ARG A 173 -1.98 14.61 29.01
CA ARG A 173 -1.21 13.77 29.94
C ARG A 173 -1.57 14.32 31.32
N GLY A 174 -2.28 13.51 32.10
CA GLY A 174 -2.57 13.84 33.48
C GLY A 174 -1.23 14.07 34.18
N LEU A 175 -1.04 15.29 34.66
CA LEU A 175 -0.18 15.49 35.81
C LEU A 175 -0.87 14.79 36.98
N ASN A 176 -0.29 13.69 37.43
CA ASN A 176 -0.33 13.31 38.83
C ASN A 176 0.97 13.78 39.46
#